data_AF-A0A8S4A331-F1
#
_entry.id   AF-A0A8S4A331-F1
#
_cell.length_a   1.000
_cell.length_b   1.000
_cell.length_c   1.000
_cell.angle_alpha   90.00
_cell.angle_beta   90.00
_cell.angle_gamma   90.00
#
_symmetry.space_group_name_H-M   'P 1'
#
loop_
_entity.id
_entity.type
_entity.pdbx_description
1 polymer ?
#
loop_
_entity_poly.entity_id
_entity_poly.type
_entity_poly.pdbx_seq_one_letter_code
_entity_poly.pdbx_strand_id
1 'polypeptide(L)'
;LKIKDTFSDPKVMAGQSSLPCDVVQGLKPKKRRNSGSDVENNEGSHEDLEGFRVRFWSVRQKKSKRCFLRVSASLASLISKSKRKSACDSYKTSSLLLSKPISEYVPPNPSPTKRRAQQTWADSFVSDQGSSCIPALSSTDFKRQEAIYELYKGEQDMVEDLITVTKMYRDSLATLRLLTPAEVATLFGNIDTLIPLHKDLVARLQCQRKPDGTTQHVGKQIYEWSGGLRAYVKYCANQIKAKALFDEKRTDPAVEDFLERCLASPFSHKLDLWSLLDGARSHFVKYPLLVNSILKYIPSDSGEADFLKQSIKVIENIIHEADEQMGVASCEQCKSTLVYLFDEQKILEIEQSVTLVCSGCMKNIKGNKLYVFLFDKAAVVSRSISQDGKQMYQVYRQPIPVAELIVEDLPDGEVKLGSFRSAFGQGGSTVKNLIRISFQNSDRGQSHTLIANDEHDKRQWMHAFNKITSKIITVLGESKLQDRPLNS
;
A
#
# COMPACT_ATOMS: atom_id res chain seq x y z
N LEU A 1 -16.07 54.67 -8.44
CA LEU A 1 -17.29 54.75 -7.62
C LEU A 1 -16.98 54.22 -6.23
N LYS A 2 -16.97 55.12 -5.24
CA LYS A 2 -16.69 54.91 -3.80
C LYS A 2 -18.01 54.75 -3.06
N ILE A 3 -18.12 53.78 -2.15
CA ILE A 3 -18.98 53.77 -0.93
C ILE A 3 -18.25 52.76 0.00
N LYS A 4 -17.51 53.07 1.09
CA LYS A 4 -17.70 53.86 2.31
C LYS A 4 -19.01 53.56 3.05
N ASP A 5 -18.91 52.77 4.12
CA ASP A 5 -19.64 53.03 5.36
C ASP A 5 -18.88 52.49 6.58
N THR A 6 -19.16 53.15 7.69
CA THR A 6 -18.34 53.33 8.88
C THR A 6 -19.15 52.98 10.14
N PHE A 7 -18.46 52.46 11.15
CA PHE A 7 -18.66 52.71 12.60
C PHE A 7 -19.97 52.29 13.30
N SER A 8 -19.87 51.42 14.33
CA SER A 8 -19.85 51.81 15.76
C SER A 8 -20.19 50.66 16.73
N ASP A 9 -19.28 50.41 17.68
CA ASP A 9 -19.56 49.79 18.99
C ASP A 9 -20.35 50.73 19.91
N PRO A 10 -20.93 50.22 21.01
CA PRO A 10 -20.39 50.64 22.32
C PRO A 10 -20.31 49.54 23.40
N LYS A 11 -19.26 49.69 24.23
CA LYS A 11 -19.07 49.14 25.59
C LYS A 11 -20.04 49.79 26.59
N VAL A 12 -20.32 49.11 27.73
CA VAL A 12 -20.03 49.56 29.12
C VAL A 12 -20.66 48.63 30.21
N MET A 13 -19.77 48.09 31.06
CA MET A 13 -19.74 47.92 32.54
C MET A 13 -20.84 47.22 33.38
N ALA A 14 -20.37 46.18 34.10
CA ALA A 14 -20.27 45.99 35.57
C ALA A 14 -21.51 45.78 36.48
N GLY A 15 -21.40 44.75 37.34
CA GLY A 15 -22.17 44.58 38.58
C GLY A 15 -21.77 43.30 39.34
N GLN A 16 -21.16 43.46 40.53
CA GLN A 16 -20.75 42.43 41.50
C GLN A 16 -21.83 42.12 42.54
N SER A 17 -21.54 41.14 43.43
CA SER A 17 -22.16 40.76 44.73
C SER A 17 -23.29 39.71 44.64
N SER A 18 -23.49 38.75 45.55
CA SER A 18 -22.82 38.28 46.79
C SER A 18 -23.50 36.97 47.25
N LEU A 19 -22.78 36.12 48.01
CA LEU A 19 -23.24 34.95 48.78
C LEU A 19 -24.23 35.32 49.93
N PRO A 20 -24.97 34.38 50.60
CA PRO A 20 -24.46 33.46 51.66
C PRO A 20 -25.11 32.04 51.71
N CYS A 21 -24.35 30.96 52.04
CA CYS A 21 -24.27 30.16 53.31
C CYS A 21 -25.43 29.20 53.66
N ASP A 22 -25.12 27.90 53.82
CA ASP A 22 -25.20 27.06 55.05
C ASP A 22 -25.07 25.56 54.69
N VAL A 23 -23.97 24.85 55.05
CA VAL A 23 -23.66 24.12 56.31
C VAL A 23 -24.51 22.84 56.51
N VAL A 24 -23.86 21.66 56.55
CA VAL A 24 -23.78 20.75 57.72
C VAL A 24 -22.77 19.60 57.45
N GLN A 25 -21.93 19.38 58.48
CA GLN A 25 -20.92 18.33 58.76
C GLN A 25 -21.54 16.90 58.76
N GLY A 26 -20.85 15.76 58.69
CA GLY A 26 -19.46 15.35 58.91
C GLY A 26 -19.43 13.83 59.18
N LEU A 27 -18.24 13.31 59.55
CA LEU A 27 -17.92 11.99 60.15
C LEU A 27 -17.34 10.88 59.24
N LYS A 28 -16.01 10.72 59.34
CA LYS A 28 -15.28 9.43 59.30
C LYS A 28 -15.19 8.88 60.74
N PRO A 29 -14.93 7.56 60.97
CA PRO A 29 -13.55 7.16 61.33
C PRO A 29 -13.09 5.70 61.05
N LYS A 30 -11.74 5.57 60.93
CA LYS A 30 -10.79 4.55 61.48
C LYS A 30 -10.79 3.03 61.13
N LYS A 31 -9.70 2.64 60.43
CA LYS A 31 -8.60 1.65 60.74
C LYS A 31 -8.87 0.31 61.49
N ARG A 32 -8.42 -0.81 60.86
CA ARG A 32 -7.66 -1.98 61.42
C ARG A 32 -7.23 -2.90 60.24
N ARG A 33 -5.96 -3.10 59.88
CA ARG A 33 -4.85 -3.97 60.36
C ARG A 33 -5.00 -5.51 60.14
N ASN A 34 -4.10 -6.01 59.28
CA ASN A 34 -3.33 -7.28 59.26
C ASN A 34 -3.81 -8.58 58.58
N SER A 35 -2.83 -9.11 57.82
CA SER A 35 -2.32 -10.49 57.64
C SER A 35 -3.03 -11.50 56.72
N GLY A 36 -2.25 -12.01 55.75
CA GLY A 36 -1.91 -13.45 55.71
C GLY A 36 -2.46 -14.29 54.55
N SER A 37 -1.58 -14.61 53.60
CA SER A 37 -1.36 -15.91 52.93
C SER A 37 -2.49 -16.68 52.22
N ASP A 38 -2.23 -16.90 50.93
CA ASP A 38 -2.26 -18.18 50.20
C ASP A 38 -3.58 -18.83 49.72
N VAL A 39 -3.66 -18.88 48.38
CA VAL A 39 -4.02 -20.05 47.52
C VAL A 39 -5.46 -20.57 47.60
N GLU A 40 -6.28 -20.35 46.56
CA GLU A 40 -6.52 -21.32 45.45
C GLU A 40 -7.62 -20.83 44.48
N ASN A 41 -7.34 -20.95 43.17
CA ASN A 41 -8.19 -21.10 41.98
C ASN A 41 -9.50 -20.29 41.81
N ASN A 42 -9.57 -19.48 40.74
CA ASN A 42 -10.65 -19.66 39.75
C ASN A 42 -10.33 -19.08 38.37
N GLU A 43 -10.75 -19.82 37.35
CA GLU A 43 -10.69 -19.52 35.92
C GLU A 43 -11.52 -18.26 35.56
N GLY A 44 -11.03 -17.46 34.61
CA GLY A 44 -11.74 -16.28 34.11
C GLY A 44 -11.01 -15.56 32.97
N SER A 45 -11.29 -16.01 31.74
CA SER A 45 -11.33 -15.24 30.48
C SER A 45 -10.34 -14.08 30.32
N HIS A 46 -9.22 -14.34 29.63
CA HIS A 46 -8.37 -13.32 29.02
C HIS A 46 -8.55 -13.39 27.50
N GLU A 47 -9.64 -12.80 27.01
CA GLU A 47 -9.86 -12.55 25.58
C GLU A 47 -9.49 -11.09 25.24
N ASP A 48 -8.91 -10.95 24.04
CA ASP A 48 -8.89 -9.76 23.19
C ASP A 48 -7.93 -8.59 23.49
N LEU A 49 -6.67 -8.76 23.07
CA LEU A 49 -5.85 -7.65 22.52
C LEU A 49 -4.92 -8.07 21.36
N GLU A 50 -5.18 -9.20 20.68
CA GLU A 50 -4.54 -9.53 19.39
C GLU A 50 -5.53 -9.30 18.24
N GLY A 51 -5.59 -8.08 17.71
CA GLY A 51 -6.66 -7.74 16.77
C GLY A 51 -6.42 -6.58 15.81
N PHE A 52 -5.18 -6.22 15.47
CA PHE A 52 -4.95 -5.25 14.37
C PHE A 52 -3.79 -5.69 13.48
N ARG A 53 -4.08 -6.66 12.60
CA ARG A 53 -3.20 -7.01 11.48
C ARG A 53 -3.74 -6.36 10.22
N VAL A 54 -3.23 -5.17 9.93
CA VAL A 54 -3.56 -4.40 8.71
C VAL A 54 -3.24 -5.26 7.48
N ARG A 55 -4.26 -5.65 6.72
CA ARG A 55 -4.11 -6.48 5.51
C ARG A 55 -3.86 -5.60 4.29
N PHE A 56 -2.67 -5.00 4.19
CA PHE A 56 -2.24 -4.41 2.92
C PHE A 56 -1.94 -5.54 1.92
N TRP A 57 -2.76 -5.65 0.88
CA TRP A 57 -2.55 -6.59 -0.20
C TRP A 57 -1.22 -6.29 -0.91
N SER A 58 -0.24 -7.17 -0.71
CA SER A 58 0.85 -7.32 -1.66
C SER A 58 0.29 -8.05 -2.87
N VAL A 59 0.18 -7.37 -4.02
CA VAL A 59 0.01 -8.03 -5.31
C VAL A 59 1.21 -8.94 -5.51
N ARG A 60 1.03 -10.22 -5.15
CA ARG A 60 2.08 -11.25 -5.25
C ARG A 60 2.27 -11.61 -6.71
N GLN A 61 3.13 -10.87 -7.39
CA GLN A 61 3.69 -11.25 -8.67
C GLN A 61 4.44 -12.59 -8.51
N LYS A 62 3.89 -13.67 -9.09
CA LYS A 62 4.57 -14.97 -9.21
C LYS A 62 5.81 -14.78 -10.11
N LYS A 63 6.97 -14.50 -9.51
CA LYS A 63 8.26 -14.58 -10.19
C LYS A 63 8.53 -16.05 -10.54
N SER A 64 8.60 -16.32 -11.84
CA SER A 64 9.04 -17.60 -12.40
C SER A 64 10.46 -17.90 -11.93
N LYS A 65 10.66 -19.06 -11.32
CA LYS A 65 11.96 -19.53 -10.83
C LYS A 65 12.86 -19.87 -12.03
N ARG A 66 13.89 -19.06 -12.28
CA ARG A 66 15.14 -19.54 -12.92
C ARG A 66 16.26 -19.40 -11.91
N CYS A 67 17.02 -20.48 -11.82
CA CYS A 67 17.92 -20.84 -10.73
C CYS A 67 19.07 -19.85 -10.56
N PHE A 68 19.34 -19.50 -9.30
CA PHE A 68 20.61 -18.93 -8.86
C PHE A 68 21.66 -20.05 -8.86
N LEU A 69 22.67 -19.94 -9.72
CA LEU A 69 23.97 -20.54 -9.46
C LEU A 69 24.95 -19.42 -9.11
N ARG A 70 25.47 -19.51 -7.89
CA ARG A 70 26.62 -18.76 -7.40
C ARG A 70 27.84 -19.16 -8.22
N VAL A 71 28.59 -18.18 -8.73
CA VAL A 71 30.04 -18.34 -8.91
C VAL A 71 30.70 -17.05 -8.46
N SER A 72 31.51 -17.17 -7.42
CA SER A 72 32.41 -16.15 -6.90
C SER A 72 33.75 -16.21 -7.63
N ALA A 73 34.22 -15.02 -8.02
CA ALA A 73 35.59 -14.52 -8.12
C ALA A 73 36.76 -15.38 -8.66
N SER A 74 37.47 -14.71 -9.58
CA SER A 74 38.93 -14.68 -9.77
C SER A 74 39.52 -15.64 -10.82
N LEU A 75 40.08 -15.07 -11.90
CA LEU A 75 41.54 -14.97 -12.09
C LEU A 75 41.88 -14.09 -13.30
N ALA A 76 43.08 -13.52 -13.23
CA ALA A 76 43.60 -12.41 -14.00
C ALA A 76 44.18 -12.78 -15.38
N SER A 77 44.27 -11.75 -16.23
CA SER A 77 45.39 -11.40 -17.12
C SER A 77 45.89 -12.43 -18.14
N LEU A 78 45.86 -12.07 -19.43
CA LEU A 78 47.06 -11.69 -20.20
C LEU A 78 46.73 -11.62 -21.70
N ILE A 79 47.58 -10.88 -22.41
CA ILE A 79 47.80 -10.84 -23.87
C ILE A 79 47.07 -9.71 -24.62
N SER A 80 47.70 -8.54 -24.54
CA SER A 80 47.79 -7.56 -25.62
C SER A 80 48.61 -8.12 -26.80
N LYS A 81 48.16 -7.91 -28.05
CA LYS A 81 49.08 -7.70 -29.19
C LYS A 81 48.59 -6.61 -30.15
N SER A 82 49.55 -5.72 -30.38
CA SER A 82 49.68 -4.54 -31.23
C SER A 82 49.20 -4.65 -32.70
N LYS A 83 48.76 -3.48 -33.19
CA LYS A 83 48.49 -3.08 -34.58
C LYS A 83 49.66 -3.29 -35.55
N ARG A 84 49.35 -3.60 -36.82
CA ARG A 84 50.01 -2.98 -38.01
C ARG A 84 49.01 -2.79 -39.16
N LYS A 85 49.10 -1.60 -39.79
CA LYS A 85 48.38 -1.13 -40.98
C LYS A 85 49.21 -1.36 -42.25
N SER A 86 48.56 -1.47 -43.41
CA SER A 86 49.08 -1.00 -44.70
C SER A 86 47.95 -0.46 -45.60
N ALA A 87 48.23 0.66 -46.28
CA ALA A 87 47.40 1.42 -47.24
C ALA A 87 47.24 0.68 -48.60
N CYS A 88 46.54 1.11 -49.66
CA CYS A 88 45.99 2.36 -50.22
C CYS A 88 44.93 1.92 -51.28
N ASP A 89 43.81 2.63 -51.56
CA ASP A 89 43.72 3.58 -52.69
C ASP A 89 42.40 4.39 -52.71
N SER A 90 42.57 5.68 -53.06
CA SER A 90 41.72 6.66 -53.80
C SER A 90 40.20 6.44 -53.90
N TYR A 91 39.31 7.42 -53.72
CA TYR A 91 39.18 8.68 -54.49
C TYR A 91 38.68 9.85 -53.63
N LYS A 92 39.13 11.07 -53.95
CA LYS A 92 38.71 12.33 -53.33
C LYS A 92 37.41 12.84 -53.97
N THR A 93 36.47 13.28 -53.14
CA THR A 93 35.52 14.33 -53.51
C THR A 93 35.35 15.27 -52.32
N SER A 94 35.69 16.52 -52.53
CA SER A 94 35.67 17.62 -51.57
C SER A 94 34.25 18.16 -51.40
N SER A 95 33.72 18.17 -50.19
CA SER A 95 32.77 19.19 -49.77
C SER A 95 32.95 19.49 -48.27
N LEU A 96 33.15 20.78 -47.99
CA LEU A 96 33.35 21.35 -46.67
C LEU A 96 32.00 21.53 -46.00
N LEU A 97 31.69 20.74 -44.96
CA LEU A 97 30.78 21.11 -43.90
C LEU A 97 31.40 20.69 -42.57
N LEU A 98 31.75 21.69 -41.76
CA LEU A 98 32.34 21.54 -40.44
C LEU A 98 31.26 21.06 -39.45
N SER A 99 30.93 19.77 -39.46
CA SER A 99 30.15 19.15 -38.38
C SER A 99 31.09 18.85 -37.21
N LYS A 100 31.01 19.65 -36.14
CA LYS A 100 31.61 19.28 -34.86
C LYS A 100 31.02 17.92 -34.43
N PRO A 101 31.83 16.90 -34.10
CA PRO A 101 31.27 15.67 -33.55
C PRO A 101 30.63 16.01 -32.20
N ILE A 102 29.33 15.72 -32.07
CA ILE A 102 28.64 15.71 -30.77
C ILE A 102 29.41 14.69 -29.93
N SER A 103 30.05 15.16 -28.85
CA SER A 103 30.70 14.28 -27.89
C SER A 103 29.68 13.24 -27.43
N GLU A 104 30.02 11.97 -27.59
CA GLU A 104 29.25 10.87 -27.03
C GLU A 104 29.09 11.12 -25.53
N TYR A 105 27.84 11.05 -25.02
CA TYR A 105 27.56 11.27 -23.61
C TYR A 105 28.23 10.16 -22.80
N VAL A 106 29.29 10.51 -22.08
CA VAL A 106 29.93 9.60 -21.12
C VAL A 106 29.17 9.73 -19.80
N PRO A 107 28.51 8.66 -19.31
CA PRO A 107 27.84 8.72 -18.01
C PRO A 107 28.89 9.07 -16.93
N PRO A 108 28.59 10.04 -16.03
CA PRO A 108 29.51 10.38 -14.95
C PRO A 108 29.79 9.14 -14.10
N ASN A 109 31.04 8.97 -13.67
CA ASN A 109 31.40 7.90 -12.74
C ASN A 109 30.49 7.97 -11.50
N PRO A 110 29.89 6.85 -11.06
CA PRO A 110 28.96 6.86 -9.94
C PRO A 110 29.66 7.43 -8.72
N SER A 111 29.21 8.59 -8.25
CA SER A 111 29.72 9.16 -7.01
C SER A 111 29.35 8.21 -5.87
N PRO A 112 30.23 7.96 -4.88
CA PRO A 112 29.93 7.05 -3.78
C PRO A 112 28.70 7.53 -3.03
N THR A 113 27.59 6.85 -3.27
CA THR A 113 26.27 7.15 -2.71
C THR A 113 26.19 6.61 -1.31
N LYS A 114 26.17 7.52 -0.32
CA LYS A 114 25.90 7.15 1.07
C LYS A 114 24.40 6.95 1.24
N ARG A 115 24.02 5.77 1.76
CA ARG A 115 22.69 5.54 2.33
C ARG A 115 22.47 6.60 3.42
N ARG A 116 21.24 7.13 3.54
CA ARG A 116 20.90 8.13 4.56
C ARG A 116 21.37 7.62 5.93
N ALA A 117 22.21 8.42 6.60
CA ALA A 117 22.75 8.05 7.91
C ALA A 117 21.61 8.09 8.94
N GLN A 118 21.47 7.02 9.72
CA GLN A 118 20.54 7.01 10.85
C GLN A 118 21.18 7.79 11.99
N GLN A 119 20.85 9.08 12.09
CA GLN A 119 21.32 9.95 13.16
C GLN A 119 20.39 9.79 14.36
N THR A 120 20.93 9.39 15.51
CA THR A 120 20.18 9.32 16.76
C THR A 120 19.99 10.70 17.39
N TRP A 121 19.13 10.80 18.40
CA TRP A 121 19.00 12.05 19.16
C TRP A 121 20.33 12.43 19.84
N ALA A 122 21.04 11.45 20.38
CA ALA A 122 22.35 11.65 21.00
C ALA A 122 23.39 12.19 20.00
N ASP A 123 23.39 11.70 18.76
CA ASP A 123 24.31 12.16 17.70
C ASP A 123 24.08 13.62 17.29
N SER A 124 22.89 14.17 17.55
CA SER A 124 22.59 15.58 17.25
C SER A 124 23.40 16.54 18.13
N PHE A 125 23.83 16.11 19.32
CA PHE A 125 24.67 16.90 20.23
C PHE A 125 26.18 16.85 19.89
N VAL A 126 26.62 15.82 19.18
CA VAL A 126 28.03 15.66 18.77
C VAL A 126 28.33 16.52 17.54
N SER A 127 27.30 16.84 16.75
CA SER A 127 27.43 17.51 15.45
C SER A 127 27.47 19.04 15.57
N ASP A 128 26.86 19.61 16.62
CA ASP A 128 26.53 21.04 16.71
C ASP A 128 27.37 21.81 17.74
N GLN A 129 28.71 21.75 17.61
CA GLN A 129 29.74 22.35 18.47
C GLN A 129 30.34 21.36 19.48
N GLY A 130 31.67 21.18 19.40
CA GLY A 130 32.46 20.12 20.04
C GLY A 130 32.52 20.06 21.57
N SER A 131 31.48 20.49 22.28
CA SER A 131 31.20 20.15 23.67
C SER A 131 29.78 20.60 24.03
N SER A 132 28.78 19.71 23.86
CA SER A 132 27.50 19.80 24.58
C SER A 132 27.31 18.50 25.33
N CYS A 133 27.33 18.57 26.66
CA CYS A 133 27.02 17.45 27.53
C CYS A 133 25.54 17.06 27.33
N ILE A 134 25.27 15.77 27.12
CA ILE A 134 23.90 15.25 27.10
C ILE A 134 23.27 15.64 28.46
N PRO A 135 22.09 16.28 28.48
CA PRO A 135 21.42 16.63 29.73
C PRO A 135 21.27 15.38 30.60
N ALA A 136 21.46 15.50 31.91
CA ALA A 136 21.27 14.39 32.85
C ALA A 136 19.78 14.02 32.92
N LEU A 137 19.35 13.13 32.02
CA LEU A 137 17.98 12.65 31.91
C LEU A 137 17.81 11.27 32.54
N SER A 138 16.59 10.97 32.99
CA SER A 138 16.22 9.59 33.32
C SER A 138 16.28 8.70 32.07
N SER A 139 16.47 7.39 32.24
CA SER A 139 16.46 6.45 31.10
C SER A 139 15.13 6.49 30.33
N THR A 140 14.01 6.73 31.03
CA THR A 140 12.68 6.88 30.45
C THR A 140 12.58 8.15 29.62
N ASP A 141 13.06 9.28 30.15
CA ASP A 141 13.05 10.57 29.43
C ASP A 141 13.98 10.56 28.23
N PHE A 142 15.14 9.92 28.33
CA PHE A 142 16.06 9.75 27.20
C PHE A 142 15.35 9.02 26.04
N LYS A 143 14.68 7.90 26.32
CA LYS A 143 13.92 7.15 25.30
C LYS A 143 12.76 7.96 24.74
N ARG A 144 12.11 8.78 25.57
CA ARG A 144 11.06 9.72 25.11
C ARG A 144 11.64 10.76 24.14
N GLN A 145 12.78 11.37 24.47
CA GLN A 145 13.45 12.32 23.57
C GLN A 145 13.85 11.66 22.26
N GLU A 146 14.36 10.44 22.32
CA GLU A 146 14.75 9.69 21.13
C GLU A 146 13.55 9.37 20.24
N ALA A 147 12.41 8.94 20.80
CA ALA A 147 11.18 8.71 20.05
C ALA A 147 10.64 9.99 19.39
N ILE A 148 10.67 11.14 20.11
CA ILE A 148 10.27 12.44 19.55
C ILE A 148 11.20 12.85 18.41
N TYR A 149 12.51 12.65 18.59
CA TYR A 149 13.49 12.98 17.56
C TYR A 149 13.40 12.07 16.34
N GLU A 150 13.10 10.78 16.52
CA GLU A 150 12.84 9.85 15.42
C GLU A 150 11.67 10.34 14.55
N LEU A 151 10.56 10.76 15.18
CA LEU A 151 9.44 11.37 14.47
C LEU A 151 9.89 12.63 13.72
N TYR A 152 10.53 13.58 14.42
CA TYR A 152 11.00 14.83 13.82
C TYR A 152 11.93 14.60 12.62
N LYS A 153 12.91 13.71 12.77
CA LYS A 153 13.87 13.41 11.72
C LYS A 153 13.20 12.71 10.54
N GLY A 154 12.29 11.77 10.81
CA GLY A 154 11.45 11.13 9.80
C GLY A 154 10.62 12.13 9.00
N GLU A 155 10.10 13.19 9.62
CA GLU A 155 9.38 14.26 8.90
C GLU A 155 10.30 15.10 8.01
N GLN A 156 11.50 15.43 8.47
CA GLN A 156 12.49 16.13 7.63
C GLN A 156 12.86 15.31 6.39
N ASP A 157 13.11 14.03 6.62
CA ASP A 157 13.41 13.05 5.59
C ASP A 157 12.26 12.93 4.58
N MET A 158 11.01 12.88 5.06
CA MET A 158 9.82 12.86 4.21
C MET A 158 9.69 14.12 3.35
N VAL A 159 9.93 15.31 3.93
CA VAL A 159 9.93 16.57 3.18
C VAL A 159 11.00 16.56 2.09
N GLU A 160 12.21 16.10 2.39
CA GLU A 160 13.31 15.99 1.43
C GLU A 160 12.95 15.02 0.28
N ASP A 161 12.40 13.85 0.62
CA ASP A 161 12.01 12.83 -0.36
C ASP A 161 10.89 13.35 -1.28
N LEU A 162 9.84 13.99 -0.73
CA LEU A 162 8.74 14.56 -1.51
C LEU A 162 9.21 15.71 -2.42
N ILE A 163 10.14 16.56 -1.95
CA ILE A 163 10.76 17.60 -2.77
C ILE A 163 11.59 16.97 -3.89
N THR A 164 12.33 15.91 -3.61
CA THR A 164 13.14 15.18 -4.60
C THR A 164 12.26 14.57 -5.68
N VAL A 165 11.18 13.88 -5.30
CA VAL A 165 10.18 13.33 -6.25
C VAL A 165 9.61 14.44 -7.14
N THR A 166 9.27 15.58 -6.55
CA THR A 166 8.69 16.71 -7.25
C THR A 166 9.67 17.36 -8.23
N LYS A 167 10.84 17.77 -7.75
CA LYS A 167 11.80 18.55 -8.55
C LYS A 167 12.60 17.70 -9.52
N MET A 168 13.05 16.51 -9.08
CA MET A 168 14.00 15.70 -9.84
C MET A 168 13.29 14.73 -10.78
N TYR A 169 12.10 14.23 -10.41
CA TYR A 169 11.35 13.30 -11.25
C TYR A 169 10.20 13.97 -11.98
N ARG A 170 9.22 14.55 -11.27
CA ARG A 170 8.02 15.11 -11.92
C ARG A 170 8.36 16.21 -12.91
N ASP A 171 9.09 17.23 -12.46
CA ASP A 171 9.41 18.39 -13.30
C ASP A 171 10.32 17.99 -14.47
N SER A 172 11.26 17.07 -14.26
CA SER A 172 12.12 16.53 -15.32
C SER A 172 11.34 15.71 -16.36
N LEU A 173 10.48 14.78 -15.93
CA LEU A 173 9.65 13.97 -16.83
C LEU A 173 8.72 14.83 -17.68
N ALA A 174 8.17 15.90 -17.10
CA ALA A 174 7.36 16.88 -17.81
C ALA A 174 8.19 17.71 -18.79
N THR A 175 9.34 18.25 -18.36
CA THR A 175 10.20 19.13 -19.17
C THR A 175 10.80 18.39 -20.36
N LEU A 176 11.23 17.14 -20.16
CA LEU A 176 11.76 16.26 -21.21
C LEU A 176 10.65 15.66 -22.09
N ARG A 177 9.37 15.94 -21.80
CA ARG A 177 8.20 15.40 -22.50
C ARG A 177 8.18 13.86 -22.57
N LEU A 178 8.72 13.22 -21.55
CA LEU A 178 8.67 11.77 -21.38
C LEU A 178 7.28 11.31 -20.94
N LEU A 179 6.53 12.21 -20.28
CA LEU A 179 5.13 12.02 -19.93
C LEU A 179 4.30 13.23 -20.39
N THR A 180 3.05 13.00 -20.78
CA THR A 180 2.08 14.07 -21.05
C THR A 180 1.63 14.75 -19.75
N PRO A 181 1.09 15.99 -19.79
CA PRO A 181 0.60 16.66 -18.59
C PRO A 181 -0.45 15.83 -17.81
N ALA A 182 -1.33 15.11 -18.51
CA ALA A 182 -2.33 14.24 -17.89
C ALA A 182 -1.70 13.01 -17.22
N GLU A 183 -0.65 12.44 -17.82
CA GLU A 183 0.11 11.31 -17.25
C GLU A 183 0.90 11.76 -16.02
N VAL A 184 1.52 12.93 -16.06
CA VAL A 184 2.19 13.53 -14.89
C VAL A 184 1.19 13.75 -13.76
N ALA A 185 0.02 14.35 -14.04
CA ALA A 185 -1.02 14.55 -13.04
C ALA A 185 -1.51 13.22 -12.43
N THR A 186 -1.60 12.16 -13.25
CA THR A 186 -2.01 10.83 -12.79
C THR A 186 -0.91 10.15 -11.96
N LEU A 187 0.36 10.21 -12.39
CA LEU A 187 1.47 9.53 -11.73
C LEU A 187 1.80 10.14 -10.35
N PHE A 188 1.76 11.46 -10.24
CA PHE A 188 2.14 12.18 -9.02
C PHE A 188 0.94 12.59 -8.15
N GLY A 189 -0.28 12.56 -8.71
CA GLY A 189 -1.51 12.83 -7.95
C GLY A 189 -1.49 14.17 -7.24
N ASN A 190 -1.87 14.18 -5.96
CA ASN A 190 -1.88 15.37 -5.10
C ASN A 190 -0.61 15.51 -4.24
N ILE A 191 0.56 15.06 -4.71
CA ILE A 191 1.81 15.11 -3.93
C ILE A 191 2.17 16.52 -3.42
N ASP A 192 1.81 17.57 -4.17
CA ASP A 192 2.03 18.97 -3.77
C ASP A 192 1.28 19.37 -2.49
N THR A 193 0.20 18.66 -2.15
CA THR A 193 -0.55 18.88 -0.91
C THR A 193 0.15 18.26 0.31
N LEU A 194 1.02 17.26 0.11
CA LEU A 194 1.71 16.55 1.19
C LEU A 194 2.93 17.33 1.70
N ILE A 195 3.67 18.01 0.81
CA ILE A 195 4.87 18.79 1.19
C ILE A 195 4.58 19.84 2.28
N PRO A 196 3.60 20.75 2.13
CA PRO A 196 3.29 21.73 3.17
C PRO A 196 2.77 21.08 4.45
N LEU A 197 2.06 19.95 4.36
CA LEU A 197 1.58 19.19 5.51
C LEU A 197 2.74 18.68 6.39
N HIS A 198 3.76 18.06 5.79
CA HIS A 198 4.93 17.60 6.55
C HIS A 198 5.79 18.75 7.05
N LYS A 199 5.95 19.82 6.25
CA LYS A 199 6.65 21.03 6.70
C LYS A 199 6.00 21.68 7.93
N ASP A 200 4.66 21.66 8.00
CA ASP A 200 3.94 22.15 9.18
C ASP A 200 4.30 21.34 10.44
N LEU A 201 4.32 20.01 10.36
CA LEU A 201 4.72 19.18 11.50
C LEU A 201 6.18 19.40 11.90
N VAL A 202 7.10 19.48 10.93
CA VAL A 202 8.51 19.82 11.20
C VAL A 202 8.60 21.14 11.96
N ALA A 203 7.91 22.18 11.48
CA ALA A 203 7.93 23.50 12.12
C ALA A 203 7.35 23.47 13.54
N ARG A 204 6.21 22.79 13.74
CA ARG A 204 5.60 22.62 15.06
C ARG A 204 6.53 21.92 16.04
N LEU A 205 7.14 20.80 15.64
CA LEU A 205 8.08 20.05 16.48
C LEU A 205 9.35 20.85 16.77
N GLN A 206 9.88 21.55 15.77
CA GLN A 206 11.04 22.43 15.95
C GLN A 206 10.76 23.56 16.94
N CYS A 207 9.56 24.17 16.90
CA CYS A 207 9.17 25.22 17.86
C CYS A 207 9.04 24.71 19.30
N GLN A 208 8.79 23.41 19.51
CA GLN A 208 8.74 22.82 20.85
C GLN A 208 10.12 22.42 21.39
N ARG A 209 11.15 22.44 20.54
CA ARG A 209 12.51 22.04 20.90
C ARG A 209 13.22 23.20 21.60
N LYS A 210 13.73 22.93 22.79
CA LYS A 210 14.49 23.89 23.60
C LYS A 210 15.92 24.03 23.09
N PRO A 211 16.63 25.11 23.48
CA PRO A 211 18.04 25.30 23.16
C PRO A 211 18.95 24.17 23.66
N ASP A 212 18.56 23.48 24.74
CA ASP A 212 19.26 22.29 25.27
C ASP A 212 18.97 21.00 24.47
N GLY A 213 18.26 21.11 23.35
CA GLY A 213 17.91 20.00 22.47
C GLY A 213 16.75 19.12 22.95
N THR A 214 16.20 19.37 24.14
CA THR A 214 15.06 18.61 24.69
C THR A 214 13.71 19.15 24.24
N THR A 215 12.70 18.30 24.22
CA THR A 215 11.32 18.64 23.88
C THR A 215 10.38 18.21 25.00
N GLN A 216 9.58 19.13 25.54
CA GLN A 216 8.68 18.81 26.66
C GLN A 216 7.33 18.29 26.20
N HIS A 217 6.60 19.04 25.38
CA HIS A 217 5.22 18.71 25.02
C HIS A 217 5.04 18.66 23.50
N VAL A 218 4.61 17.51 22.98
CA VAL A 218 4.31 17.33 21.53
C VAL A 218 2.89 16.87 21.26
N GLY A 219 2.20 16.31 22.27
CA GLY A 219 0.87 15.70 22.10
C GLY A 219 -0.13 16.62 21.41
N LYS A 220 -0.29 17.86 21.90
CA LYS A 220 -1.22 18.83 21.30
C LYS A 220 -0.88 19.18 19.85
N GLN A 221 0.41 19.33 19.54
CA GLN A 221 0.86 19.66 18.18
C GLN A 221 0.57 18.54 17.19
N ILE A 222 0.82 17.28 17.60
CA ILE A 222 0.52 16.10 16.79
C ILE A 222 -1.00 15.97 16.59
N TYR A 223 -1.79 16.20 17.64
CA TYR A 223 -3.25 16.14 17.57
C TYR A 223 -3.83 17.15 16.59
N GLU A 224 -3.47 18.43 16.72
CA GLU A 224 -3.94 19.49 15.82
C GLU A 224 -3.51 19.27 14.36
N TRP A 225 -2.33 18.69 14.14
CA TRP A 225 -1.82 18.37 12.81
C TRP A 225 -2.48 17.12 12.20
N SER A 226 -2.84 16.13 13.01
CA SER A 226 -3.27 14.79 12.57
C SER A 226 -4.41 14.79 11.56
N GLY A 227 -5.36 15.73 11.66
CA GLY A 227 -6.48 15.85 10.72
C GLY A 227 -6.03 16.18 9.28
N GLY A 228 -4.88 16.83 9.11
CA GLY A 228 -4.31 17.15 7.81
C GLY A 228 -3.88 15.91 7.01
N LEU A 229 -3.62 14.77 7.69
CA LEU A 229 -3.31 13.50 7.04
C LEU A 229 -4.44 12.97 6.15
N ARG A 230 -5.66 13.52 6.23
CA ARG A 230 -6.75 13.16 5.32
C ARG A 230 -6.43 13.43 3.84
N ALA A 231 -5.44 14.27 3.54
CA ALA A 231 -4.87 14.42 2.19
C ALA A 231 -4.34 13.09 1.59
N TYR A 232 -3.94 12.13 2.44
CA TYR A 232 -3.49 10.81 2.02
C TYR A 232 -4.61 9.92 1.48
N VAL A 233 -5.88 10.14 1.84
CA VAL A 233 -7.01 9.36 1.31
C VAL A 233 -7.05 9.47 -0.21
N LYS A 234 -6.97 10.70 -0.74
CA LYS A 234 -6.90 10.95 -2.18
C LYS A 234 -5.61 10.41 -2.81
N TYR A 235 -4.47 10.60 -2.12
CA TYR A 235 -3.18 10.15 -2.61
C TYR A 235 -3.12 8.62 -2.78
N CYS A 236 -3.52 7.88 -1.75
CA CYS A 236 -3.54 6.42 -1.73
C CYS A 236 -4.52 5.84 -2.75
N ALA A 237 -5.73 6.41 -2.88
CA ALA A 237 -6.68 5.97 -3.91
C ALA A 237 -6.11 6.16 -5.33
N ASN A 238 -5.38 7.25 -5.57
CA ASN A 238 -4.73 7.49 -6.86
C ASN A 238 -3.55 6.53 -7.14
N GLN A 239 -2.90 5.96 -6.11
CA GLN A 239 -1.77 5.04 -6.30
C GLN A 239 -2.13 3.83 -7.17
N ILE A 240 -3.39 3.39 -7.20
CA ILE A 240 -3.86 2.32 -8.08
C ILE A 240 -3.63 2.70 -9.56
N LYS A 241 -4.10 3.87 -9.96
CA LYS A 241 -3.97 4.40 -11.33
C LYS A 241 -2.53 4.78 -11.64
N ALA A 242 -1.85 5.42 -10.70
CA ALA A 242 -0.44 5.79 -10.82
C ALA A 242 0.44 4.56 -11.04
N LYS A 243 0.18 3.44 -10.35
CA LYS A 243 0.93 2.19 -10.52
C LYS A 243 0.75 1.61 -11.91
N ALA A 244 -0.49 1.50 -12.38
CA ALA A 244 -0.80 0.99 -13.70
C ALA A 244 -0.09 1.82 -14.79
N LEU A 245 -0.15 3.15 -14.69
CA LEU A 245 0.52 4.06 -15.60
C LEU A 245 2.05 3.95 -15.52
N PHE A 246 2.62 3.85 -14.31
CA PHE A 246 4.07 3.68 -14.13
C PHE A 246 4.56 2.38 -14.76
N ASP A 247 3.84 1.27 -14.55
CA ASP A 247 4.21 -0.03 -15.09
C ASP A 247 4.09 -0.09 -16.62
N GLU A 248 3.16 0.67 -17.20
CA GLU A 248 3.06 0.89 -18.65
C GLU A 248 4.25 1.71 -19.15
N LYS A 249 4.48 2.90 -18.56
CA LYS A 249 5.47 3.87 -19.06
C LYS A 249 6.90 3.44 -18.88
N ARG A 250 7.23 2.66 -17.86
CA ARG A 250 8.59 2.13 -17.70
C ARG A 250 9.01 1.14 -18.79
N THR A 251 8.08 0.69 -19.63
CA THR A 251 8.42 -0.16 -20.80
C THR A 251 8.88 0.67 -22.00
N ASP A 252 8.67 1.99 -21.97
CA ASP A 252 9.23 2.93 -22.94
C ASP A 252 10.74 3.08 -22.68
N PRO A 253 11.62 2.76 -23.65
CA PRO A 253 13.07 2.87 -23.48
C PRO A 253 13.56 4.26 -23.04
N ALA A 254 12.87 5.33 -23.45
CA ALA A 254 13.26 6.69 -23.07
C ALA A 254 12.95 6.99 -21.60
N VAL A 255 11.83 6.46 -21.10
CA VAL A 255 11.47 6.56 -19.67
C VAL A 255 12.37 5.66 -18.83
N GLU A 256 12.66 4.44 -19.31
CA GLU A 256 13.56 3.51 -18.63
C GLU A 256 14.97 4.09 -18.46
N ASP A 257 15.58 4.60 -19.54
CA ASP A 257 16.91 5.26 -19.48
C ASP A 257 16.91 6.45 -18.51
N PHE A 258 15.86 7.28 -18.51
CA PHE A 258 15.73 8.37 -17.54
C PHE A 258 15.73 7.86 -16.10
N LEU A 259 14.92 6.83 -15.80
CA LEU A 259 14.82 6.26 -14.46
C LEU A 259 16.15 5.63 -14.01
N GLU A 260 16.86 4.94 -14.90
CA GLU A 260 18.19 4.36 -14.63
C GLU A 260 19.23 5.46 -14.31
N ARG A 261 19.23 6.56 -15.05
CA ARG A 261 20.11 7.71 -14.77
C ARG A 261 19.81 8.36 -13.42
N CYS A 262 18.52 8.50 -13.07
CA CYS A 262 18.15 8.98 -11.73
C CYS A 262 18.67 8.04 -10.64
N LEU A 263 18.50 6.72 -10.81
CA LEU A 263 18.99 5.71 -9.86
C LEU A 263 20.52 5.72 -9.71
N ALA A 264 21.26 6.00 -10.78
CA ALA A 264 22.71 6.14 -10.74
C ALA A 264 23.17 7.45 -10.05
N SER A 265 22.28 8.43 -9.93
CA SER A 265 22.58 9.74 -9.36
C SER A 265 22.55 9.74 -7.82
N PRO A 266 23.39 10.54 -7.14
CA PRO A 266 23.44 10.58 -5.69
C PRO A 266 22.16 10.96 -4.96
N PHE A 267 21.33 11.81 -5.58
CA PHE A 267 20.09 12.29 -4.96
C PHE A 267 19.03 11.19 -4.77
N SER A 268 19.10 10.09 -5.54
CA SER A 268 18.08 9.04 -5.46
C SER A 268 18.21 8.19 -4.19
N HIS A 269 19.36 8.27 -3.49
CA HIS A 269 19.72 7.36 -2.41
C HIS A 269 19.52 5.86 -2.77
N LYS A 270 19.62 5.52 -4.08
CA LYS A 270 19.37 4.18 -4.64
C LYS A 270 17.93 3.69 -4.47
N LEU A 271 16.97 4.59 -4.31
CA LEU A 271 15.54 4.28 -4.34
C LEU A 271 14.98 4.60 -5.72
N ASP A 272 14.21 3.67 -6.28
CA ASP A 272 13.50 3.93 -7.53
C ASP A 272 12.31 4.88 -7.31
N LEU A 273 11.81 5.48 -8.38
CA LEU A 273 10.71 6.43 -8.32
C LEU A 273 9.48 5.84 -7.61
N TRP A 274 9.14 4.59 -7.90
CA TRP A 274 7.98 3.95 -7.29
C TRP A 274 8.17 3.76 -5.78
N SER A 275 9.36 3.41 -5.33
CA SER A 275 9.71 3.26 -3.92
C SER A 275 9.62 4.58 -3.17
N LEU A 276 9.96 5.71 -3.81
CA LEU A 276 9.77 7.03 -3.22
C LEU A 276 8.29 7.41 -3.13
N LEU A 277 7.51 7.18 -4.19
CA LEU A 277 6.05 7.43 -4.20
C LEU A 277 5.31 6.57 -3.16
N ASP A 278 5.64 5.28 -3.09
CA ASP A 278 5.09 4.36 -2.10
C ASP A 278 5.64 4.64 -0.69
N GLY A 279 6.83 5.24 -0.60
CA GLY A 279 7.45 5.69 0.64
C GLY A 279 6.56 6.65 1.42
N ALA A 280 5.88 7.58 0.74
CA ALA A 280 4.93 8.49 1.39
C ALA A 280 3.75 7.73 2.03
N ARG A 281 3.19 6.74 1.34
CA ARG A 281 2.12 5.88 1.88
C ARG A 281 2.63 5.01 3.04
N SER A 282 3.83 4.44 2.88
CA SER A 282 4.49 3.62 3.91
C SER A 282 4.78 4.41 5.18
N HIS A 283 5.14 5.68 5.06
CA HIS A 283 5.33 6.57 6.20
C HIS A 283 4.02 6.93 6.89
N PHE A 284 2.99 7.27 6.10
CA PHE A 284 1.65 7.57 6.59
C PHE A 284 1.10 6.45 7.50
N VAL A 285 1.24 5.19 7.10
CA VAL A 285 0.72 4.05 7.91
C VAL A 285 1.55 3.75 9.16
N LYS A 286 2.75 4.36 9.31
CA LYS A 286 3.61 4.19 10.49
C LYS A 286 3.29 5.18 11.61
N TYR A 287 2.56 6.26 11.34
CA TYR A 287 2.28 7.27 12.35
C TYR A 287 1.67 6.71 13.64
N PRO A 288 0.71 5.76 13.63
CA PRO A 288 0.22 5.16 14.87
C PRO A 288 1.35 4.56 15.72
N LEU A 289 2.32 3.88 15.08
CA LEU A 289 3.47 3.28 15.76
C LEU A 289 4.44 4.33 16.31
N LEU A 290 4.72 5.39 15.54
CA LEU A 290 5.59 6.49 15.94
C LEU A 290 4.99 7.32 17.10
N VAL A 291 3.69 7.57 17.05
CA VAL A 291 3.00 8.29 18.14
C VAL A 291 2.91 7.40 19.39
N ASN A 292 2.68 6.10 19.22
CA ASN A 292 2.62 5.15 20.33
C ASN A 292 4.00 4.94 20.99
N SER A 293 5.10 5.02 20.23
CA SER A 293 6.46 4.93 20.80
C SER A 293 6.76 6.10 21.74
N ILE A 294 6.22 7.30 21.45
CA ILE A 294 6.28 8.46 22.35
C ILE A 294 5.38 8.25 23.58
N LEU A 295 4.13 7.83 23.35
CA LEU A 295 3.13 7.60 24.41
C LEU A 295 3.61 6.62 25.48
N LYS A 296 4.36 5.58 25.08
CA LYS A 296 4.92 4.56 25.99
C LYS A 296 5.74 5.12 27.16
N TYR A 297 6.33 6.30 27.00
CA TYR A 297 7.21 6.93 27.99
C TYR A 297 6.56 8.12 28.72
N ILE A 298 5.24 8.31 28.57
CA ILE A 298 4.49 9.41 29.18
C ILE A 298 3.53 8.84 30.24
N PRO A 299 3.40 9.46 31.44
CA PRO A 299 2.44 9.03 32.45
C PRO A 299 1.00 9.04 31.93
N SER A 300 0.26 7.95 32.20
CA SER A 300 -1.09 7.71 31.67
C SER A 300 -2.13 8.78 32.01
N ASP A 301 -1.97 9.46 33.14
CA ASP A 301 -2.91 10.46 33.69
C ASP A 301 -2.56 11.91 33.29
N SER A 302 -1.63 12.07 32.35
CA SER A 302 -1.24 13.39 31.83
C SER A 302 -2.11 13.82 30.65
N GLY A 303 -2.43 15.10 30.55
CA GLY A 303 -3.14 15.65 29.39
C GLY A 303 -2.40 15.44 28.06
N GLU A 304 -1.06 15.26 28.10
CA GLU A 304 -0.27 14.91 26.93
C GLU A 304 -0.56 13.48 26.43
N ALA A 305 -0.72 12.52 27.35
CA ALA A 305 -1.10 11.16 26.99
C ALA A 305 -2.47 11.12 26.29
N ASP A 306 -3.43 11.95 26.74
CA ASP A 306 -4.75 12.03 26.12
C ASP A 306 -4.71 12.57 24.70
N PHE A 307 -3.93 13.63 24.44
CA PHE A 307 -3.74 14.14 23.08
C PHE A 307 -3.10 13.09 22.16
N LEU A 308 -2.11 12.34 22.63
CA LEU A 308 -1.46 11.29 21.83
C LEU A 308 -2.40 10.12 21.54
N LYS A 309 -3.17 9.65 22.54
CA LYS A 309 -4.20 8.61 22.35
C LYS A 309 -5.26 9.04 21.33
N GLN A 310 -5.72 10.29 21.42
CA GLN A 310 -6.68 10.84 20.46
C GLN A 310 -6.08 10.97 19.06
N SER A 311 -4.82 11.39 18.95
CA SER A 311 -4.10 11.47 17.68
C SER A 311 -4.03 10.10 17.00
N ILE A 312 -3.65 9.04 17.74
CA ILE A 312 -3.60 7.67 17.21
C ILE A 312 -4.96 7.28 16.63
N LYS A 313 -6.07 7.49 17.36
CA LYS A 313 -7.42 7.18 16.89
C LYS A 313 -7.79 7.93 15.60
N VAL A 314 -7.48 9.23 15.54
CA VAL A 314 -7.74 10.04 14.33
C VAL A 314 -6.95 9.48 13.14
N ILE A 315 -5.68 9.16 13.35
CA ILE A 315 -4.80 8.66 12.29
C ILE A 315 -5.25 7.27 11.81
N GLU A 316 -5.60 6.36 12.72
CA GLU A 316 -6.12 5.03 12.39
C GLU A 316 -7.42 5.11 11.58
N ASN A 317 -8.33 6.01 11.96
CA ASN A 317 -9.55 6.25 11.20
C ASN A 317 -9.27 6.75 9.78
N ILE A 318 -8.31 7.66 9.60
CA ILE A 318 -7.91 8.16 8.28
C ILE A 318 -7.23 7.05 7.47
N ILE A 319 -6.42 6.19 8.09
CA ILE A 319 -5.81 5.02 7.43
C ILE A 319 -6.90 4.06 6.94
N HIS A 320 -7.92 3.81 7.75
CA HIS A 320 -9.07 2.98 7.37
C HIS A 320 -9.83 3.59 6.18
N GLU A 321 -10.14 4.89 6.24
CA GLU A 321 -10.78 5.62 5.13
C GLU A 321 -9.92 5.53 3.84
N ALA A 322 -8.60 5.67 3.95
CA ALA A 322 -7.70 5.54 2.81
C ALA A 322 -7.69 4.13 2.20
N ASP A 323 -7.75 3.08 3.03
CA ASP A 323 -7.82 1.68 2.58
C ASP A 323 -9.13 1.39 1.85
N GLU A 324 -10.26 1.85 2.40
CA GLU A 324 -11.58 1.75 1.74
C GLU A 324 -11.56 2.43 0.37
N GLN A 325 -11.10 3.68 0.29
CA GLN A 325 -11.05 4.43 -0.97
C GLN A 325 -10.07 3.81 -1.98
N MET A 326 -8.98 3.22 -1.51
CA MET A 326 -8.06 2.45 -2.37
C MET A 326 -8.74 1.18 -2.91
N GLY A 327 -9.56 0.51 -2.10
CA GLY A 327 -10.41 -0.61 -2.52
C GLY A 327 -11.42 -0.21 -3.60
N VAL A 328 -12.10 0.92 -3.42
CA VAL A 328 -13.01 1.49 -4.42
C VAL A 328 -12.27 1.81 -5.72
N ALA A 329 -11.13 2.49 -5.63
CA ALA A 329 -10.31 2.82 -6.80
C ALA A 329 -9.81 1.57 -7.54
N SER A 330 -9.47 0.51 -6.81
CA SER A 330 -9.12 -0.78 -7.40
C SER A 330 -10.30 -1.44 -8.11
N CYS A 331 -11.50 -1.37 -7.53
CA CYS A 331 -12.72 -1.86 -8.16
C CYS A 331 -12.99 -1.13 -9.48
N GLU A 332 -12.98 0.20 -9.47
CA GLU A 332 -13.14 1.04 -10.66
C GLU A 332 -12.06 0.76 -11.72
N GLN A 333 -10.81 0.60 -11.30
CA GLN A 333 -9.73 0.23 -12.21
C GLN A 333 -10.03 -1.11 -12.88
N CYS A 334 -10.46 -2.13 -12.13
CA CYS A 334 -10.82 -3.43 -12.70
C CYS A 334 -12.01 -3.33 -13.67
N LYS A 335 -13.05 -2.57 -13.35
CA LYS A 335 -14.17 -2.33 -14.27
C LYS A 335 -13.71 -1.71 -15.58
N SER A 336 -12.80 -0.72 -15.53
CA SER A 336 -12.28 -0.06 -16.74
C SER A 336 -11.49 -1.00 -17.67
N THR A 337 -11.00 -2.14 -17.15
CA THR A 337 -10.29 -3.16 -17.94
C THR A 337 -11.21 -4.19 -18.59
N LEU A 338 -12.51 -4.18 -18.27
CA LEU A 338 -13.48 -5.12 -18.85
C LEU A 338 -13.88 -4.69 -20.27
N VAL A 339 -13.85 -5.65 -21.19
CA VAL A 339 -14.27 -5.47 -22.59
C VAL A 339 -15.49 -6.34 -22.85
N TYR A 340 -16.60 -5.71 -23.21
CA TYR A 340 -17.87 -6.38 -23.50
C TYR A 340 -18.00 -6.64 -24.99
N LEU A 341 -18.38 -7.85 -25.39
CA LEU A 341 -18.66 -8.18 -26.78
C LEU A 341 -20.08 -7.83 -27.18
N PHE A 342 -21.01 -7.95 -26.23
CA PHE A 342 -22.43 -7.73 -26.43
C PHE A 342 -22.95 -6.80 -25.33
N ASP A 343 -23.92 -5.94 -25.66
CA ASP A 343 -24.46 -4.98 -24.71
C ASP A 343 -25.22 -5.67 -23.57
N GLU A 344 -25.80 -6.85 -23.81
CA GLU A 344 -26.49 -7.64 -22.79
C GLU A 344 -25.55 -8.13 -21.67
N GLN A 345 -24.23 -8.11 -21.90
CA GLN A 345 -23.24 -8.45 -20.87
C GLN A 345 -23.01 -7.30 -19.88
N LYS A 346 -23.46 -6.07 -20.20
CA LYS A 346 -23.35 -4.91 -19.31
C LYS A 346 -24.53 -4.94 -18.35
N ILE A 347 -24.31 -5.48 -17.16
CA ILE A 347 -25.31 -5.53 -16.10
C ILE A 347 -25.08 -4.41 -15.08
N LEU A 348 -26.17 -3.91 -14.50
CA LEU A 348 -26.16 -2.79 -13.56
C LEU A 348 -25.37 -3.10 -12.29
N GLU A 349 -25.35 -4.37 -11.87
CA GLU A 349 -24.66 -4.82 -10.67
C GLU A 349 -23.14 -4.63 -10.77
N ILE A 350 -22.54 -4.76 -11.96
CA ILE A 350 -21.11 -4.47 -12.15
C ILE A 350 -20.86 -2.98 -11.96
N GLU A 351 -21.68 -2.12 -12.56
CA GLU A 351 -21.55 -0.66 -12.43
C GLU A 351 -21.71 -0.22 -10.98
N GLN A 352 -22.69 -0.77 -10.27
CA GLN A 352 -22.99 -0.47 -8.86
C GLN A 352 -22.04 -1.13 -7.85
N SER A 353 -21.15 -2.01 -8.27
CA SER A 353 -20.20 -2.70 -7.37
C SER A 353 -19.19 -1.70 -6.82
N VAL A 354 -18.97 -1.68 -5.52
CA VAL A 354 -18.01 -0.74 -4.91
C VAL A 354 -16.70 -1.44 -4.53
N THR A 355 -16.74 -2.77 -4.39
CA THR A 355 -15.58 -3.53 -3.92
C THR A 355 -15.29 -4.71 -4.85
N LEU A 356 -13.99 -4.97 -5.06
CA LEU A 356 -13.53 -6.21 -5.67
C LEU A 356 -13.12 -7.17 -4.56
N VAL A 357 -13.91 -8.21 -4.32
CA VAL A 357 -13.71 -9.16 -3.22
C VAL A 357 -12.57 -10.12 -3.53
N CYS A 358 -12.47 -10.57 -4.78
CA CYS A 358 -11.41 -11.45 -5.24
C CYS A 358 -11.26 -11.34 -6.76
N SER A 359 -10.05 -11.58 -7.27
CA SER A 359 -9.83 -11.80 -8.70
C SER A 359 -8.65 -12.73 -8.93
N GLY A 360 -8.66 -13.45 -10.05
CA GLY A 360 -7.57 -14.36 -10.36
C GLY A 360 -7.80 -15.26 -11.57
N CYS A 361 -6.73 -15.98 -11.93
CA CYS A 361 -6.73 -16.89 -13.07
C CYS A 361 -7.12 -18.30 -12.63
N MET A 362 -8.14 -18.86 -13.28
CA MET A 362 -8.61 -20.22 -13.13
C MET A 362 -8.66 -20.91 -14.50
N LYS A 363 -8.80 -22.23 -14.54
CA LYS A 363 -8.98 -22.97 -15.80
C LYS A 363 -10.39 -23.50 -15.90
N ASN A 364 -10.95 -23.59 -17.10
CA ASN A 364 -12.16 -24.38 -17.30
C ASN A 364 -11.83 -25.87 -17.51
N ILE A 365 -12.87 -26.71 -17.57
CA ILE A 365 -12.77 -28.15 -17.88
C ILE A 365 -12.20 -28.47 -19.27
N LYS A 366 -12.05 -27.48 -20.16
CA LYS A 366 -11.39 -27.63 -21.47
C LYS A 366 -9.91 -27.25 -21.42
N GLY A 367 -9.40 -26.84 -20.26
CA GLY A 367 -8.02 -26.39 -20.06
C GLY A 367 -7.77 -24.91 -20.42
N ASN A 368 -8.79 -24.18 -20.88
CA ASN A 368 -8.64 -22.76 -21.22
C ASN A 368 -8.46 -21.93 -19.95
N LYS A 369 -7.49 -21.02 -19.97
CA LYS A 369 -7.28 -20.04 -18.91
C LYS A 369 -8.37 -18.97 -18.98
N LEU A 370 -9.05 -18.76 -17.87
CA LEU A 370 -10.04 -17.72 -17.65
C LEU A 370 -9.58 -16.83 -16.50
N TYR A 371 -9.99 -15.58 -16.51
CA TYR A 371 -9.75 -14.66 -15.41
C TYR A 371 -11.10 -14.28 -14.79
N VAL A 372 -11.24 -14.51 -13.50
CA VAL A 372 -12.50 -14.31 -12.78
C VAL A 372 -12.37 -13.07 -11.93
N PHE A 373 -13.37 -12.20 -12.00
CA PHE A 373 -13.57 -11.08 -11.09
C PHE A 373 -14.78 -11.37 -10.23
N LEU A 374 -14.61 -11.22 -8.92
CA LEU A 374 -15.68 -11.35 -7.95
C LEU A 374 -15.88 -10.00 -7.28
N PHE A 375 -16.86 -9.27 -7.79
CA PHE A 375 -17.32 -8.02 -7.19
C PHE A 375 -18.31 -8.32 -6.05
N ASP A 376 -18.62 -7.32 -5.23
CA ASP A 376 -19.65 -7.43 -4.18
C ASP A 376 -21.04 -7.76 -4.71
N LYS A 377 -21.36 -7.35 -5.95
CA LYS A 377 -22.70 -7.53 -6.54
C LYS A 377 -22.74 -8.45 -7.76
N ALA A 378 -21.60 -8.80 -8.36
CA ALA A 378 -21.55 -9.67 -9.53
C ALA A 378 -20.27 -10.52 -9.62
N ALA A 379 -20.41 -11.73 -10.16
CA ALA A 379 -19.29 -12.55 -10.59
C ALA A 379 -19.12 -12.45 -12.12
N VAL A 380 -17.91 -12.12 -12.58
CA VAL A 380 -17.58 -11.95 -13.99
C VAL A 380 -16.49 -12.95 -14.36
N VAL A 381 -16.77 -13.80 -15.35
CA VAL A 381 -15.76 -14.65 -15.97
C VAL A 381 -15.28 -13.97 -17.25
N SER A 382 -13.97 -13.96 -17.49
CA SER A 382 -13.37 -13.26 -18.62
C SER A 382 -12.20 -14.02 -19.23
N ARG A 383 -11.73 -13.56 -20.39
CA ARG A 383 -10.49 -14.00 -21.04
C ARG A 383 -9.54 -12.81 -21.10
N SER A 384 -8.29 -13.02 -20.71
CA SER A 384 -7.26 -11.99 -20.86
C SER A 384 -6.95 -11.79 -22.34
N ILE A 385 -7.00 -10.55 -22.80
CA ILE A 385 -6.61 -10.11 -24.13
C ILE A 385 -5.58 -8.97 -24.00
N SER A 386 -4.78 -8.76 -25.05
CA SER A 386 -3.90 -7.60 -25.14
C SER A 386 -4.51 -6.63 -26.15
N GLN A 387 -4.77 -5.40 -25.72
CA GLN A 387 -5.30 -4.33 -26.55
C GLN A 387 -4.42 -3.10 -26.36
N ASP A 388 -3.82 -2.59 -27.45
CA ASP A 388 -2.90 -1.44 -27.43
C ASP A 388 -1.75 -1.58 -26.41
N GLY A 389 -1.23 -2.80 -26.25
CA GLY A 389 -0.17 -3.11 -25.28
C GLY A 389 -0.64 -3.20 -23.82
N LYS A 390 -1.93 -2.96 -23.55
CA LYS A 390 -2.54 -3.06 -22.22
C LYS A 390 -3.24 -4.39 -22.05
N GLN A 391 -3.13 -4.96 -20.85
CA GLN A 391 -3.86 -6.16 -20.48
C GLN A 391 -5.32 -5.81 -20.19
N MET A 392 -6.21 -6.30 -21.04
CA MET A 392 -7.66 -6.11 -20.92
C MET A 392 -8.35 -7.47 -20.73
N TYR A 393 -9.62 -7.45 -20.32
CA TYR A 393 -10.36 -8.65 -19.95
C TYR A 393 -11.70 -8.72 -20.68
N GLN A 394 -11.74 -9.54 -21.72
CA GLN A 394 -12.94 -9.74 -22.51
C GLN A 394 -13.93 -10.63 -21.75
N VAL A 395 -15.13 -10.10 -21.48
CA VAL A 395 -16.17 -10.80 -20.72
C VAL A 395 -16.59 -12.09 -21.45
N TYR A 396 -16.53 -13.20 -20.73
CA TYR A 396 -16.86 -14.53 -21.20
C TYR A 396 -18.24 -14.93 -20.69
N ARG A 397 -19.22 -15.01 -21.60
CA ARG A 397 -20.64 -15.29 -21.30
C ARG A 397 -21.26 -14.20 -20.41
N GLN A 398 -22.44 -14.48 -19.86
CA GLN A 398 -23.19 -13.52 -19.05
C GLN A 398 -22.59 -13.44 -17.64
N PRO A 399 -22.29 -12.23 -17.13
CA PRO A 399 -22.00 -12.02 -15.71
C PRO A 399 -23.16 -12.50 -14.83
N ILE A 400 -22.83 -13.02 -13.65
CA ILE A 400 -23.80 -13.60 -12.71
C ILE A 400 -24.00 -12.62 -11.55
N PRO A 401 -25.18 -11.97 -11.40
CA PRO A 401 -25.50 -11.21 -10.21
C PRO A 401 -25.39 -12.06 -8.95
N VAL A 402 -24.84 -11.51 -7.87
CA VAL A 402 -24.65 -12.25 -6.61
C VAL A 402 -25.98 -12.75 -6.03
N ALA A 403 -27.07 -12.01 -6.24
CA ALA A 403 -28.41 -12.43 -5.86
C ALA A 403 -28.83 -13.77 -6.48
N GLU A 404 -28.26 -14.13 -7.63
CA GLU A 404 -28.57 -15.35 -8.40
C GLU A 404 -27.42 -16.34 -8.42
N LEU A 405 -26.28 -16.00 -7.83
CA LEU A 405 -25.08 -16.82 -7.85
C LEU A 405 -25.24 -18.02 -6.90
N ILE A 406 -25.19 -19.22 -7.50
CA ILE A 406 -25.00 -20.48 -6.78
C ILE A 406 -23.55 -20.92 -6.97
N VAL A 407 -22.90 -21.35 -5.89
CA VAL A 407 -21.52 -21.84 -5.90
C VAL A 407 -21.51 -23.28 -5.39
N GLU A 408 -20.98 -24.20 -6.17
CA GLU A 408 -20.84 -25.60 -5.79
C GLU A 408 -19.37 -25.95 -5.56
N ASP A 409 -19.07 -26.48 -4.37
CA ASP A 409 -17.79 -27.12 -4.07
C ASP A 409 -17.85 -28.57 -4.58
N LEU A 410 -17.15 -28.83 -5.67
CA LEU A 410 -17.14 -30.15 -6.31
C LEU A 410 -15.96 -31.02 -5.80
N PRO A 411 -16.19 -32.31 -5.55
CA PRO A 411 -15.16 -33.25 -5.11
C PRO A 411 -14.19 -33.57 -6.23
N ASP A 412 -12.98 -33.97 -5.84
CA ASP A 412 -11.92 -34.37 -6.76
C ASP A 412 -12.36 -35.60 -7.59
N GLY A 413 -12.24 -35.51 -8.91
CA GLY A 413 -12.49 -36.64 -9.83
C GLY A 413 -13.93 -36.79 -10.35
N GLU A 414 -14.87 -35.95 -9.92
CA GLU A 414 -16.26 -35.97 -10.41
C GLU A 414 -16.37 -35.58 -11.90
N VAL A 415 -15.47 -34.70 -12.37
CA VAL A 415 -15.48 -34.19 -13.74
C VAL A 415 -14.31 -34.76 -14.55
N LYS A 416 -14.63 -35.58 -15.56
CA LYS A 416 -13.66 -36.07 -16.55
C LYS A 416 -13.41 -34.99 -17.61
N LEU A 417 -12.14 -34.66 -17.86
CA LEU A 417 -11.73 -33.75 -18.93
C LEU A 417 -12.05 -34.41 -20.30
N GLY A 418 -13.04 -33.91 -21.05
CA GLY A 418 -13.30 -34.40 -22.42
C GLY A 418 -12.23 -33.89 -23.41
N SER A 419 -11.82 -34.57 -24.48
CA SER A 419 -12.04 -35.89 -25.07
C SER A 419 -10.78 -36.23 -25.88
N PHE A 420 -10.48 -37.53 -26.09
CA PHE A 420 -9.41 -38.18 -26.92
C PHE A 420 -8.30 -38.99 -26.23
N ARG A 421 -8.07 -38.92 -24.91
CA ARG A 421 -7.03 -39.76 -24.26
C ARG A 421 -7.54 -41.00 -23.52
N SER A 422 -8.74 -41.48 -23.85
CA SER A 422 -9.29 -42.71 -23.23
C SER A 422 -9.18 -43.97 -24.10
N ALA A 423 -8.44 -43.93 -25.22
CA ALA A 423 -8.24 -45.11 -26.06
C ALA A 423 -6.95 -45.91 -25.76
N PHE A 424 -6.04 -45.40 -24.94
CA PHE A 424 -4.82 -46.11 -24.56
C PHE A 424 -4.62 -46.02 -23.05
N GLY A 425 -4.68 -47.16 -22.37
CA GLY A 425 -4.67 -47.27 -20.92
C GLY A 425 -3.41 -46.67 -20.29
N GLN A 426 -3.58 -45.57 -19.56
CA GLN A 426 -2.81 -45.18 -18.38
C GLN A 426 -3.45 -43.92 -17.77
N GLY A 427 -4.12 -44.08 -16.63
CA GLY A 427 -4.51 -43.02 -15.68
C GLY A 427 -5.26 -41.81 -16.25
N GLY A 428 -6.59 -41.88 -16.36
CA GLY A 428 -7.39 -40.67 -16.57
C GLY A 428 -7.17 -39.71 -15.40
N SER A 429 -6.50 -38.57 -15.62
CA SER A 429 -6.20 -37.64 -14.53
C SER A 429 -7.52 -37.08 -14.00
N THR A 430 -7.91 -37.49 -12.80
CA THR A 430 -9.01 -36.87 -12.08
C THR A 430 -8.68 -35.40 -11.86
N VAL A 431 -9.59 -34.52 -12.29
CA VAL A 431 -9.42 -33.08 -12.10
C VAL A 431 -9.72 -32.77 -10.63
N LYS A 432 -8.80 -32.07 -9.98
CA LYS A 432 -8.90 -31.66 -8.58
C LYS A 432 -9.21 -30.18 -8.48
N ASN A 433 -9.63 -29.73 -7.29
CA ASN A 433 -9.84 -28.31 -6.98
C ASN A 433 -10.90 -27.62 -7.85
N LEU A 434 -12.01 -28.34 -8.09
CA LEU A 434 -13.13 -27.88 -8.90
C LEU A 434 -14.08 -26.99 -8.07
N ILE A 435 -14.57 -25.92 -8.69
CA ILE A 435 -15.64 -25.05 -8.20
C ILE A 435 -16.60 -24.84 -9.38
N ARG A 436 -17.90 -25.00 -9.16
CA ARG A 436 -18.90 -24.61 -10.16
C ARG A 436 -19.58 -23.32 -9.71
N ILE A 437 -19.78 -22.39 -10.65
CA ILE A 437 -20.66 -21.24 -10.46
C ILE A 437 -21.78 -21.29 -11.48
N SER A 438 -23.00 -21.02 -11.05
CA SER A 438 -24.21 -21.07 -11.89
C SER A 438 -25.22 -20.03 -11.49
N PHE A 439 -26.16 -19.76 -12.40
CA PHE A 439 -27.37 -19.01 -12.09
C PHE A 439 -28.33 -19.92 -11.33
N GLN A 440 -29.07 -19.34 -10.38
CA GLN A 440 -30.17 -20.01 -9.71
C GLN A 440 -31.25 -20.49 -10.69
N ASN A 441 -31.54 -19.68 -11.71
CA ASN A 441 -32.41 -20.05 -12.81
C ASN A 441 -31.55 -20.41 -14.03
N SER A 442 -31.49 -21.69 -14.35
CA SER A 442 -30.67 -22.22 -15.46
C SER A 442 -30.97 -21.60 -16.82
N ASP A 443 -32.18 -21.08 -17.03
CA ASP A 443 -32.59 -20.43 -18.28
C ASP A 443 -31.95 -19.04 -18.48
N ARG A 444 -31.43 -18.43 -17.42
CA ARG A 444 -30.86 -17.07 -17.46
C ARG A 444 -29.41 -17.04 -17.91
N GLY A 445 -28.69 -18.15 -17.84
CA GLY A 445 -27.31 -18.17 -18.26
C GLY A 445 -26.58 -19.49 -18.05
N GLN A 446 -25.32 -19.49 -18.47
CA GLN A 446 -24.50 -20.69 -18.49
C GLN A 446 -23.78 -20.92 -17.14
N SER A 447 -23.66 -22.18 -16.72
CA SER A 447 -22.80 -22.56 -15.60
C SER A 447 -21.33 -22.66 -16.01
N HIS A 448 -20.43 -22.33 -15.10
CA HIS A 448 -18.98 -22.40 -15.29
C HIS A 448 -18.36 -23.33 -14.25
N THR A 449 -17.79 -24.43 -14.72
CA THR A 449 -16.91 -25.29 -13.91
C THR A 449 -15.47 -24.81 -14.05
N LEU A 450 -14.92 -24.33 -12.94
CA LEU A 450 -13.62 -23.70 -12.82
C LEU A 450 -12.68 -24.57 -11.97
N ILE A 451 -11.41 -24.54 -12.30
CA ILE A 451 -10.34 -25.30 -11.66
C ILE A 451 -9.37 -24.29 -11.06
N ALA A 452 -9.26 -24.28 -9.72
CA ALA A 452 -8.28 -23.47 -9.01
C ALA A 452 -6.86 -24.01 -9.23
N ASN A 453 -5.84 -23.19 -8.99
CA ASN A 453 -4.45 -23.58 -9.24
C ASN A 453 -3.96 -24.68 -8.28
N ASP A 454 -4.43 -24.64 -7.04
CA ASP A 454 -4.13 -25.60 -5.98
C ASP A 454 -5.25 -25.55 -4.91
N GLU A 455 -5.13 -26.39 -3.89
CA GLU A 455 -6.12 -26.49 -2.81
C GLU A 455 -6.18 -25.21 -1.96
N HIS A 456 -5.06 -24.51 -1.79
CA HIS A 456 -5.03 -23.26 -1.04
C HIS A 456 -5.73 -22.14 -1.82
N ASP A 457 -5.50 -22.06 -3.13
CA ASP A 457 -6.20 -21.16 -4.05
C ASP A 457 -7.71 -21.45 -4.04
N LYS A 458 -8.12 -22.72 -4.09
CA LYS A 458 -9.54 -23.11 -3.94
C LYS A 458 -10.13 -22.61 -2.63
N ARG A 459 -9.43 -22.80 -1.50
CA ARG A 459 -9.89 -22.28 -0.19
C ARG A 459 -10.03 -20.76 -0.18
N GLN A 460 -9.12 -20.02 -0.81
CA GLN A 460 -9.22 -18.57 -0.91
C GLN A 460 -10.45 -18.14 -1.71
N TRP A 461 -10.71 -18.79 -2.85
CA TRP A 461 -11.92 -18.56 -3.64
C TRP A 461 -13.20 -18.89 -2.88
N MET A 462 -13.27 -20.06 -2.23
CA MET A 462 -14.44 -20.43 -1.42
C MET A 462 -14.67 -19.46 -0.27
N HIS A 463 -13.62 -19.00 0.41
CA HIS A 463 -13.74 -17.97 1.43
C HIS A 463 -14.23 -16.63 0.85
N ALA A 464 -13.79 -16.26 -0.35
CA ALA A 464 -14.28 -15.06 -1.02
C ALA A 464 -15.76 -15.17 -1.41
N PHE A 465 -16.21 -16.31 -1.92
CA PHE A 465 -17.64 -16.55 -2.21
C PHE A 465 -18.49 -16.50 -0.93
N ASN A 466 -18.03 -17.10 0.17
CA ASN A 466 -18.72 -17.07 1.47
C ASN A 466 -18.93 -15.64 2.00
N LYS A 467 -18.11 -14.66 1.59
CA LYS A 467 -18.31 -13.26 2.01
C LYS A 467 -19.51 -12.58 1.35
N ILE A 468 -19.94 -13.06 0.18
CA ILE A 468 -20.93 -12.35 -0.64
C ILE A 468 -22.20 -13.16 -0.91
N THR A 469 -22.16 -14.49 -0.80
CA THR A 469 -23.33 -15.35 -1.01
C THR A 469 -23.40 -16.45 0.05
N SER A 470 -24.61 -16.71 0.52
CA SER A 470 -24.94 -17.87 1.37
C SER A 470 -25.35 -19.11 0.58
N LYS A 471 -25.50 -18.99 -0.76
CA LYS A 471 -25.93 -20.08 -1.66
C LYS A 471 -24.75 -20.96 -2.09
N ILE A 472 -24.06 -21.55 -1.11
CA ILE A 472 -22.93 -22.45 -1.33
C ILE A 472 -23.36 -23.90 -1.05
N ILE A 473 -23.13 -24.78 -2.01
CA ILE A 473 -23.50 -26.19 -1.97
C ILE A 473 -22.23 -27.03 -1.99
N THR A 474 -22.03 -27.88 -0.98
CA THR A 474 -20.92 -28.85 -0.99
C THR A 474 -21.40 -30.17 -1.54
N VAL A 475 -20.88 -30.58 -2.69
CA VAL A 475 -21.22 -31.87 -3.31
C VAL A 475 -20.31 -32.95 -2.72
N LEU A 476 -20.91 -33.96 -2.07
CA LEU A 476 -20.17 -35.11 -1.55
C LEU A 476 -20.01 -36.16 -2.64
N GLY A 477 -18.78 -36.57 -2.93
CA GLY A 477 -18.52 -37.60 -3.93
C GLY A 477 -19.09 -38.96 -3.50
N GLU A 478 -19.68 -39.69 -4.46
CA GLU A 478 -20.32 -41.00 -4.24
C GLU A 478 -19.40 -42.07 -3.63
N SER A 479 -18.09 -41.84 -3.56
CA SER A 479 -17.12 -42.76 -2.96
C SER A 479 -17.15 -42.84 -1.43
N LYS A 480 -18.00 -42.07 -0.73
CA LYS A 480 -18.17 -42.14 0.74
C LYS A 480 -19.50 -42.72 1.22
N LEU A 481 -20.39 -43.17 0.33
CA LEU A 481 -21.69 -43.73 0.69
C LEU A 481 -21.73 -45.27 0.73
N GLN A 482 -20.60 -45.95 0.46
CA GLN A 482 -20.54 -47.42 0.36
C GLN A 482 -19.97 -48.17 1.57
N ASP A 483 -19.68 -47.51 2.69
CA ASP A 483 -19.33 -48.19 3.96
C ASP A 483 -20.47 -48.05 4.99
N ARG A 484 -21.65 -48.53 4.63
CA ARG A 484 -22.61 -49.11 5.58
C ARG A 484 -23.44 -50.18 4.88
N PRO A 485 -23.16 -51.47 5.09
CA PRO A 485 -24.20 -52.47 5.00
C PRO A 485 -25.04 -52.40 6.29
N LEU A 486 -26.31 -52.05 6.11
CA LEU A 486 -27.38 -52.58 6.96
C LEU A 486 -27.50 -54.07 6.68
N ASN A 487 -27.52 -54.86 7.75
CA ASN A 487 -28.15 -56.18 7.97
C ASN A 487 -27.38 -56.82 9.13
N SER A 488 -27.97 -57.43 10.15
CA SER A 488 -29.36 -57.70 10.55
C SER A 488 -29.23 -58.34 11.93
#